data_AF-A0A961QZM5-F1
#
_entry.id   AF-A0A961QZM5-F1
#
_cell.length_a   1.000
_cell.length_b   1.000
_cell.length_c   1.000
_cell.angle_alpha   90.00
_cell.angle_beta   90.00
_cell.angle_gamma   90.00
#
_symmetry.space_group_name_H-M   'P 1'
#
loop_
_entity.id
_entity.type
_entity.pdbx_description
1 polymer ?
#
loop_
_entity_poly.entity_id
_entity_poly.type
_entity_poly.pdbx_seq_one_letter_code
_entity_poly.pdbx_strand_id
1 'polypeptide(L)' 'IPMRRFGEPSDFGGIAVYLMSNASSYHTADCFVIDGGYTAF' A
#
# COMPACT_ATOMS: atom_id res chain seq x y z
N ILE A 1 -0.60 15.10 -5.42
CA ILE A 1 -0.40 13.65 -5.68
C ILE A 1 0.46 13.51 -6.93
N PRO A 2 1.75 13.09 -6.83
CA PRO A 2 2.65 12.89 -7.98
C PRO A 2 2.09 12.02 -9.10
N MET A 3 1.32 10.99 -8.77
CA MET A 3 0.64 10.14 -9.75
C MET A 3 -0.49 10.84 -10.54
N ARG A 4 -0.84 12.09 -10.23
CA ARG A 4 -1.85 12.92 -10.93
C ARG A 4 -3.23 12.28 -11.12
N ARG A 5 -3.60 11.35 -10.23
CA ARG A 5 -4.94 10.76 -10.12
C ARG A 5 -5.25 10.42 -8.67
N PHE A 6 -6.52 10.22 -8.37
CA PHE A 6 -6.91 9.57 -7.12
C PHE A 6 -6.62 8.08 -7.16
N GLY A 7 -6.45 7.49 -5.99
CA GLY A 7 -6.35 6.04 -5.82
C GLY A 7 -7.68 5.37 -6.09
N GLU A 8 -7.64 4.19 -6.70
CA GLU A 8 -8.76 3.31 -6.92
C GLU A 8 -8.66 2.10 -5.98
N PRO A 9 -9.76 1.41 -5.65
CA PRO A 9 -9.72 0.24 -4.77
C PRO A 9 -8.72 -0.84 -5.21
N SER A 10 -8.49 -0.98 -6.53
CA SER A 10 -7.54 -1.93 -7.10
C SER A 10 -6.08 -1.65 -6.74
N ASP A 11 -5.71 -0.39 -6.45
CA ASP A 11 -4.34 -0.02 -6.06
C ASP A 11 -3.93 -0.65 -4.71
N PHE A 12 -4.89 -1.03 -3.87
CA PHE A 12 -4.66 -1.68 -2.58
C PHE A 12 -4.64 -3.22 -2.66
N GLY A 13 -4.99 -3.81 -3.80
CA GLY A 13 -5.11 -5.26 -3.94
C GLY A 13 -3.81 -6.01 -3.64
N GLY A 14 -2.68 -5.48 -4.12
CA GLY A 14 -1.36 -6.09 -3.88
C GLY A 14 -0.97 -6.13 -2.41
N ILE A 15 -1.21 -5.04 -1.67
CA ILE A 15 -0.88 -5.01 -0.24
C ILE A 15 -1.80 -5.93 0.57
N ALA A 16 -3.07 -6.03 0.19
CA ALA A 16 -4.01 -6.97 0.83
C ALA A 16 -3.54 -8.42 0.66
N VAL A 17 -3.10 -8.80 -0.56
CA VAL A 17 -2.55 -10.14 -0.81
C VAL A 17 -1.28 -10.38 0.02
N TYR A 18 -0.36 -9.41 0.07
CA TYR A 18 0.84 -9.52 0.89
C TYR A 18 0.50 -9.78 2.37
N LEU A 19 -0.37 -8.95 2.94
CA LEU A 19 -0.77 -9.03 4.35
C LEU A 19 -1.46 -10.37 4.69
N MET A 20 -2.27 -10.90 3.77
CA MET A 20 -2.98 -12.17 3.96
C MET A 20 -2.11 -13.41 3.67
N SER A 21 -0.88 -13.24 3.19
CA SER A 21 0.01 -14.34 2.81
C SER A 21 1.03 -14.68 3.89
N ASN A 22 1.67 -15.84 3.79
CA ASN A 22 2.81 -16.20 4.66
C ASN A 22 4.05 -15.29 4.46
N ALA A 23 4.10 -14.49 3.40
CA ALA A 23 5.20 -13.57 3.14
C ALA A 23 5.27 -12.42 4.17
N SER A 24 4.17 -12.13 4.86
CA SER A 24 4.08 -11.15 5.95
C SER A 24 4.22 -11.77 7.35
N SER A 25 4.61 -13.04 7.47
CA SER A 25 4.59 -13.80 8.75
C SER A 25 5.40 -13.19 9.90
N TYR A 26 6.34 -12.29 9.61
CA TYR A 26 7.08 -11.53 10.62
C TYR A 26 6.98 -10.01 10.45
N HIS A 27 6.08 -9.55 9.58
CA HIS A 27 5.82 -8.14 9.35
C HIS A 27 4.63 -7.72 10.21
N THR A 28 4.91 -7.08 11.34
CA THR A 28 3.91 -6.61 12.30
C THR A 28 4.25 -5.22 12.81
N ALA A 29 3.24 -4.51 13.31
CA ALA A 29 3.36 -3.17 13.90
C ALA A 29 3.98 -2.09 12.98
N ASP A 30 3.80 -2.23 11.67
CA ASP A 30 4.24 -1.25 10.67
C ASP A 30 3.05 -0.62 9.90
N CYS A 31 3.31 0.47 9.19
CA CYS A 31 2.34 1.23 8.40
C CYS A 31 2.76 1.29 6.93
N PHE A 32 1.86 0.90 6.03
CA PHE A 32 2.06 1.04 4.59
C PHE A 32 1.44 2.33 4.06
N VAL A 33 2.23 3.13 3.34
CA VAL A 33 1.76 4.34 2.66
C VAL A 33 1.50 4.04 1.19
N ILE A 34 0.24 4.17 0.76
CA ILE A 34 -0.19 4.00 -0.63
C ILE A 34 -1.02 5.23 -1.00
N ASP A 35 -0.36 6.30 -1.41
CA ASP A 35 -0.99 7.62 -1.60
C ASP A 35 -0.62 8.29 -2.93
N GLY A 36 -0.04 7.51 -3.86
CA GLY A 36 0.43 8.03 -5.14
C GLY A 36 1.59 9.01 -5.04
N GLY A 37 2.40 8.91 -3.97
CA GLY A 37 3.60 9.70 -3.71
C GLY A 37 3.33 11.01 -2.96
N TYR A 38 2.13 11.19 -2.40
CA TYR A 38 1.73 12.46 -1.79
C TYR A 38 2.57 12.83 -0.56
N THR A 39 2.91 11.85 0.28
CA THR A 39 3.67 12.03 1.52
C THR A 39 5.14 12.41 1.27
N ALA A 40 5.68 12.09 0.10
CA ALA A 40 7.09 12.29 -0.24
C ALA A 40 7.33 13.37 -1.32
N PHE A 41 6.31 14.20 -1.60
CA PHE A 41 6.38 15.32 -2.53
C PHE A 41 6.73 16.64 -1.85
#